data_AF-A0A812R3Y6-F1
#
_entry.id   AF-A0A812R3Y6-F1
#
_cell.length_a   1.000
_cell.length_b   1.000
_cell.length_c   1.000
_cell.angle_alpha   90.00
_cell.angle_beta   90.00
_cell.angle_gamma   90.00
#
_symmetry.space_group_name_H-M   'P 1'
#
loop_
_entity.id
_entity.type
_entity.pdbx_description
1 polymer ?
#
loop_
_entity_poly.entity_id
_entity_poly.type
_entity_poly.pdbx_seq_one_letter_code
_entity_poly.pdbx_strand_id
1 'polypeptide(L)'
;MSGLELVEALNQWHWNNNCFHDHVLQFAKSHELILKSDEDEHSHELYRLHEEFRQLLESFVASFLDHYGSTLQDLEAALLEAQASDDLYITMSSEVVREELFALLDYQAFHKTMLRAVAMDAESHRPVGAAADDLGDSCNASAVESAKAGSARSNGYLS
;
A
#
# COMPACT_ATOMS: atom_id res chain seq x y z
N MET A 1 -0.26 19.98 -30.00
CA MET A 1 -0.88 19.89 -28.67
C MET A 1 -0.42 21.10 -27.88
N SER A 2 -1.32 21.81 -27.21
CA SER A 2 -0.96 22.87 -26.25
C SER A 2 -0.47 22.26 -24.93
N GLY A 3 0.13 23.06 -24.04
CA GLY A 3 0.55 22.59 -22.72
C GLY A 3 -0.65 22.10 -21.89
N LEU A 4 -1.73 22.89 -21.83
CA LEU A 4 -2.94 22.48 -21.12
C LEU A 4 -3.57 21.20 -21.71
N GLU A 5 -3.59 21.02 -23.03
CA GLU A 5 -4.06 19.78 -23.66
C GLU A 5 -3.19 18.58 -23.26
N LEU A 6 -1.87 18.76 -23.10
CA LEU A 6 -0.96 17.71 -22.65
C LEU A 6 -1.21 17.33 -21.18
N VAL A 7 -1.51 18.29 -20.31
CA VAL A 7 -1.86 18.04 -18.90
C VAL A 7 -3.20 17.32 -18.78
N GLU A 8 -4.21 17.74 -19.54
CA GLU A 8 -5.49 17.02 -19.60
C GLU A 8 -5.30 15.58 -20.08
N ALA A 9 -4.47 15.38 -21.11
CA ALA A 9 -4.12 14.06 -21.61
C ALA A 9 -3.40 13.21 -20.55
N LEU A 10 -2.48 13.80 -19.78
CA LEU A 10 -1.80 13.13 -18.66
C LEU A 10 -2.81 12.68 -17.61
N ASN A 11 -3.72 13.57 -17.20
CA ASN A 11 -4.73 13.27 -16.19
C ASN A 11 -5.67 12.15 -16.64
N GLN A 12 -6.15 12.21 -17.88
CA GLN A 12 -6.98 11.15 -18.46
C GLN A 12 -6.22 9.82 -18.55
N TRP A 13 -4.97 9.86 -19.00
CA TRP A 13 -4.11 8.68 -19.08
C TRP A 13 -3.91 8.05 -17.70
N HIS A 14 -3.63 8.85 -16.67
CA HIS A 14 -3.51 8.39 -15.29
C HIS A 14 -4.76 7.62 -14.81
N TRP A 15 -5.95 8.21 -15.00
CA TRP A 15 -7.20 7.57 -14.60
C TRP A 15 -7.54 6.32 -15.43
N ASN A 16 -7.27 6.34 -16.73
CA ASN A 16 -7.48 5.19 -17.61
C ASN A 16 -6.58 4.01 -17.27
N ASN A 17 -5.44 4.25 -16.61
CA ASN A 17 -4.53 3.22 -16.10
C ASN A 17 -4.80 2.88 -14.62
N ASN A 18 -6.03 3.11 -14.14
CA ASN A 18 -6.47 2.81 -12.78
C ASN A 18 -5.53 3.40 -11.69
N CYS A 19 -5.02 4.61 -11.92
CA CYS A 19 -4.08 5.27 -11.00
C CYS A 19 -2.83 4.43 -10.70
N PHE A 20 -2.42 3.56 -11.62
CA PHE A 20 -1.35 2.57 -11.45
C PHE A 20 -1.58 1.52 -10.35
N HIS A 21 -2.76 1.42 -9.75
CA HIS A 21 -3.03 0.44 -8.68
C HIS A 21 -2.75 -1.00 -9.13
N ASP A 22 -3.16 -1.36 -10.34
CA ASP A 22 -2.94 -2.72 -10.88
C ASP A 22 -1.45 -3.01 -11.06
N HIS A 23 -0.68 -2.02 -11.50
CA HIS A 23 0.78 -2.15 -11.66
C HIS A 23 1.48 -2.29 -10.32
N VAL A 24 1.08 -1.50 -9.32
CA VAL A 24 1.58 -1.61 -7.94
C VAL A 24 1.28 -2.99 -7.36
N LEU A 25 0.05 -3.48 -7.47
CA LEU A 25 -0.35 -4.79 -6.98
C LEU A 25 0.41 -5.93 -7.68
N GLN A 26 0.53 -5.87 -9.00
CA GLN A 26 1.26 -6.87 -9.78
C GLN A 26 2.76 -6.86 -9.43
N PHE A 27 3.35 -5.69 -9.28
CA PHE A 27 4.76 -5.54 -8.91
C PHE A 27 5.01 -6.08 -7.50
N ALA A 28 4.17 -5.72 -6.54
CA ALA A 28 4.26 -6.21 -5.16
C ALA A 28 4.14 -7.74 -5.09
N LYS A 29 3.18 -8.32 -5.85
CA LYS A 29 2.96 -9.76 -5.90
C LYS A 29 4.13 -10.53 -6.51
N SER A 30 4.74 -9.99 -7.58
CA SER A 30 5.89 -10.63 -8.23
C SER A 30 7.17 -10.62 -7.36
N HIS A 31 7.23 -9.76 -6.35
CA HIS A 31 8.37 -9.62 -5.45
C HIS A 31 8.01 -9.87 -3.98
N GLU A 32 6.90 -10.57 -3.73
CA GLU A 32 6.36 -10.82 -2.40
C GLU A 32 7.38 -11.45 -1.44
N LEU A 33 8.20 -12.38 -1.94
CA LEU A 33 9.21 -13.05 -1.13
C LEU A 33 10.25 -12.07 -0.58
N ILE A 34 10.74 -11.16 -1.42
CA ILE A 34 11.72 -10.13 -1.04
C ILE A 34 11.09 -9.15 -0.04
N LEU A 35 9.86 -8.71 -0.32
CA LEU A 35 9.11 -7.79 0.53
C LEU A 35 8.77 -8.38 1.91
N LYS A 36 8.60 -9.70 2.02
CA LYS A 36 8.29 -10.40 3.29
C LYS A 36 9.54 -10.89 4.04
N SER A 37 10.66 -11.09 3.34
CA SER A 37 11.89 -11.58 3.95
C SER A 37 12.65 -10.51 4.72
N ASP A 38 12.35 -9.24 4.48
CA ASP A 38 13.09 -8.14 5.06
C ASP A 38 12.54 -7.81 6.46
N GLU A 39 13.23 -8.30 7.50
CA GLU A 39 13.01 -7.83 8.88
C GLU A 39 13.61 -6.43 9.10
N ASP A 40 14.53 -5.99 8.24
CA ASP A 40 15.18 -4.69 8.25
C ASP A 40 14.56 -3.78 7.16
N GLU A 41 14.05 -2.59 7.51
CA GLU A 41 13.39 -1.66 6.56
C GLU A 41 14.26 -1.15 5.39
N HIS A 42 15.52 -1.62 5.26
CA HIS A 42 16.56 -1.01 4.43
C HIS A 42 17.55 -1.99 3.77
N SER A 43 17.15 -3.23 3.42
CA SER A 43 18.10 -4.10 2.73
C SER A 43 18.53 -3.59 1.36
N HIS A 44 19.72 -4.02 0.93
CA HIS A 44 20.19 -3.78 -0.43
C HIS A 44 19.25 -4.35 -1.50
N GLU A 45 18.50 -5.40 -1.18
CA GLU A 45 17.53 -6.01 -2.10
C GLU A 45 16.31 -5.11 -2.26
N LEU A 46 15.79 -4.55 -1.17
CA LEU A 46 14.67 -3.61 -1.19
C LEU A 46 15.02 -2.31 -1.92
N TYR A 47 16.26 -1.81 -1.76
CA TYR A 47 16.73 -0.67 -2.56
C TYR A 47 16.81 -0.97 -4.06
N ARG A 48 17.26 -2.17 -4.45
CA ARG A 48 17.26 -2.58 -5.86
C ARG A 48 15.83 -2.70 -6.40
N LEU A 49 14.93 -3.25 -5.59
CA LEU A 49 13.53 -3.38 -5.97
C LEU A 49 12.87 -2.01 -6.17
N HIS A 50 13.18 -1.03 -5.31
CA HIS A 50 12.73 0.35 -5.50
C HIS A 50 13.26 0.97 -6.79
N GLU A 51 14.54 0.73 -7.12
CA GLU A 51 15.13 1.19 -8.37
C GLU A 51 14.44 0.58 -9.61
N GLU A 52 14.15 -0.71 -9.57
CA GLU A 52 13.41 -1.41 -10.63
C GLU A 52 12.00 -0.84 -10.81
N PHE A 53 11.31 -0.55 -9.70
CA PHE A 53 9.99 0.07 -9.73
C PHE A 53 10.01 1.49 -10.29
N ARG A 54 11.02 2.29 -9.90
CA ARG A 54 11.22 3.64 -10.46
C ARG A 54 11.40 3.57 -11.98
N GLN A 55 12.26 2.68 -12.47
CA GLN A 55 12.49 2.52 -13.90
C GLN A 55 11.21 2.12 -14.65
N LEU A 56 10.37 1.27 -14.04
CA LEU A 56 9.07 0.91 -14.60
C LEU A 56 8.16 2.14 -14.72
N LEU A 57 8.03 2.96 -13.67
CA LEU A 57 7.23 4.18 -13.71
C LEU A 57 7.76 5.20 -14.73
N GLU A 58 9.07 5.43 -14.76
CA GLU A 58 9.71 6.30 -15.74
C GLU A 58 9.44 5.81 -17.17
N SER A 59 9.42 4.50 -17.40
CA SER A 59 9.10 3.94 -18.72
C SER A 59 7.64 4.17 -19.14
N PHE A 60 6.70 4.19 -18.18
CA PHE A 60 5.30 4.53 -18.46
C PHE A 60 5.15 5.99 -18.85
N VAL A 61 5.79 6.90 -18.10
CA VAL A 61 5.79 8.33 -18.43
C VAL A 61 6.46 8.58 -19.77
N ALA A 62 7.60 7.93 -20.05
CA ALA A 62 8.27 8.02 -21.34
C ALA A 62 7.36 7.53 -22.49
N SER A 63 6.66 6.41 -22.30
CA SER A 63 5.72 5.87 -23.30
C SER A 63 4.53 6.81 -23.55
N PHE A 64 4.02 7.46 -22.50
CA PHE A 64 3.00 8.51 -22.62
C PHE A 64 3.52 9.69 -23.47
N LEU A 65 4.72 10.19 -23.16
CA LEU A 65 5.32 11.31 -23.88
C LEU A 65 5.58 10.98 -25.36
N ASP A 66 6.11 9.80 -25.63
CA ASP A 66 6.34 9.30 -26.99
C ASP A 66 5.03 9.21 -27.79
N HIS A 67 3.94 8.76 -27.16
CA HIS A 67 2.62 8.67 -27.80
C HIS A 67 2.12 10.03 -28.31
N TYR A 68 2.40 11.10 -27.57
CA TYR A 68 2.00 12.46 -27.93
C TYR A 68 3.09 13.25 -28.65
N GLY A 69 4.24 12.62 -28.97
CA GLY A 69 5.38 13.28 -29.61
C GLY A 69 5.92 14.45 -28.79
N SER A 70 5.86 14.34 -27.46
CA SER A 70 6.29 15.35 -26.50
C SER A 70 7.55 14.89 -25.77
N THR A 71 8.27 15.83 -25.19
CA THR A 71 9.45 15.57 -24.36
C THR A 71 9.13 15.80 -22.88
N LEU A 72 10.05 15.39 -21.99
CA LEU A 72 9.91 15.70 -20.57
C LEU A 72 9.93 17.22 -20.31
N GLN A 73 10.71 17.97 -21.10
CA GLN A 73 10.74 19.43 -21.04
C GLN A 73 9.39 20.04 -21.44
N ASP A 74 8.73 19.47 -22.45
CA ASP A 74 7.38 19.91 -22.85
C ASP A 74 6.37 19.67 -21.73
N LEU A 75 6.45 18.52 -21.05
CA LEU A 75 5.60 18.22 -19.91
C LEU A 75 5.88 19.14 -18.71
N GLU A 76 7.14 19.43 -18.41
CA GLU A 76 7.52 20.37 -17.36
C GLU A 76 6.93 21.76 -17.63
N ALA A 77 7.07 22.27 -18.85
CA ALA A 77 6.49 23.55 -19.26
C ALA A 77 4.95 23.53 -19.17
N ALA A 78 4.33 22.43 -19.60
CA ALA A 78 2.88 22.24 -19.54
C ALA A 78 2.33 22.22 -18.10
N LEU A 79 3.04 21.58 -17.16
CA LEU A 79 2.68 21.56 -15.74
C LEU A 79 2.80 22.95 -15.10
N LEU A 80 3.81 23.74 -15.48
CA LEU A 80 3.94 25.13 -15.03
C LEU A 80 2.81 26.01 -15.57
N GLU A 81 2.41 25.81 -16.82
CA GLU A 81 1.26 26.49 -17.43
C GLU A 81 -0.04 26.12 -16.70
N ALA A 82 -0.26 24.83 -16.43
CA ALA A 82 -1.42 24.35 -15.68
C ALA A 82 -1.49 24.93 -14.25
N GLN A 83 -0.35 25.07 -13.57
CA GLN A 83 -0.30 25.68 -12.24
C GLN A 83 -0.72 27.16 -12.25
N ALA A 84 -0.47 27.86 -13.36
CA ALA A 84 -0.86 29.26 -13.54
C ALA A 84 -2.28 29.43 -14.13
N SER A 85 -2.99 28.33 -14.41
CA SER A 85 -4.33 28.36 -14.99
C SER A 85 -5.39 28.81 -13.98
N ASP A 86 -6.37 29.57 -14.46
CA ASP A 86 -7.58 29.91 -13.69
C ASP A 86 -8.59 28.73 -13.62
N ASP A 87 -8.36 27.66 -14.41
CA ASP A 87 -9.16 26.45 -14.36
C ASP A 87 -8.76 25.58 -13.17
N LEU A 88 -9.51 25.71 -12.08
CA LEU A 88 -9.32 24.94 -10.85
C LEU A 88 -9.36 23.42 -11.07
N TYR A 89 -10.10 22.92 -12.07
CA TYR A 89 -10.16 21.48 -12.33
C TYR A 89 -8.82 20.98 -12.86
N ILE A 90 -8.23 21.67 -13.83
CA ILE A 90 -6.92 21.33 -14.40
C ILE A 90 -5.84 21.43 -13.33
N THR A 91 -5.82 22.54 -12.58
CA THR A 91 -4.85 22.77 -11.52
C THR A 91 -4.91 21.66 -10.47
N MET A 92 -6.08 21.40 -9.88
CA MET A 92 -6.23 20.39 -8.82
C MET A 92 -5.94 18.97 -9.31
N SER A 93 -6.44 18.60 -10.50
CA SER A 93 -6.22 17.24 -11.02
C SER A 93 -4.76 16.99 -11.36
N SER A 94 -4.06 17.96 -11.95
CA SER A 94 -2.63 17.86 -12.24
C SER A 94 -1.78 17.78 -10.97
N GLU A 95 -2.16 18.49 -9.90
CA GLU A 95 -1.49 18.41 -8.60
C GLU A 95 -1.65 17.03 -7.98
N VAL A 96 -2.86 16.47 -7.97
CA VAL A 96 -3.12 15.10 -7.45
C VAL A 96 -2.29 14.07 -8.21
N VAL A 97 -2.34 14.08 -9.55
CA VAL A 97 -1.57 13.13 -10.38
C VAL A 97 -0.07 13.27 -10.12
N ARG A 98 0.43 14.50 -10.02
CA ARG A 98 1.84 14.76 -9.72
C ARG A 98 2.23 14.24 -8.33
N GLU A 99 1.43 14.50 -7.31
CA GLU A 99 1.68 14.03 -5.95
C GLU A 99 1.68 12.49 -5.86
N GLU A 100 0.73 11.83 -6.53
CA GLU A 100 0.67 10.37 -6.58
C GLU A 100 1.90 9.78 -7.27
N LEU A 101 2.32 10.32 -8.43
CA LEU A 101 3.53 9.88 -9.11
C LEU A 101 4.78 10.07 -8.26
N PHE A 102 4.92 11.20 -7.56
CA PHE A 102 6.07 11.43 -6.68
C PHE A 102 6.05 10.55 -5.43
N ALA A 103 4.87 10.29 -4.85
CA ALA A 103 4.74 9.39 -3.71
C ALA A 103 5.21 7.98 -4.06
N LEU A 104 4.99 7.53 -5.30
CA LEU A 104 5.46 6.23 -5.77
C LEU A 104 6.98 6.15 -5.98
N LEU A 105 7.67 7.30 -6.11
CA LEU A 105 9.13 7.41 -6.26
C LEU A 105 9.86 7.66 -4.94
N ASP A 106 9.14 8.00 -3.87
CA ASP A 106 9.71 8.10 -2.54
C ASP A 106 9.90 6.70 -1.95
N TYR A 107 11.12 6.40 -1.50
CA TYR A 107 11.47 5.07 -0.99
C TYR A 107 10.58 4.64 0.18
N GLN A 108 10.27 5.53 1.12
CA GLN A 108 9.49 5.17 2.30
C GLN A 108 8.02 4.92 1.94
N ALA A 109 7.45 5.77 1.09
CA ALA A 109 6.10 5.61 0.58
C ALA A 109 5.97 4.37 -0.30
N PHE A 110 6.95 4.11 -1.18
CA PHE A 110 7.07 2.88 -1.95
C PHE A 110 7.03 1.65 -1.02
N HIS A 111 7.93 1.57 -0.04
CA HIS A 111 8.03 0.40 0.83
C HIS A 111 6.72 0.12 1.57
N LYS A 112 6.12 1.15 2.19
CA LYS A 112 4.82 1.03 2.88
C LYS A 112 3.71 0.58 1.94
N THR A 113 3.69 1.11 0.72
CA THR A 113 2.68 0.79 -0.29
C THR A 113 2.80 -0.66 -0.75
N MET A 114 4.03 -1.15 -1.00
CA MET A 114 4.26 -2.53 -1.43
C MET A 114 3.89 -3.54 -0.34
N LEU A 115 4.23 -3.28 0.93
CA LEU A 115 3.79 -4.12 2.05
C LEU A 115 2.27 -4.16 2.18
N ARG A 116 1.61 -3.00 2.04
CA ARG A 116 0.15 -2.91 2.07
C ARG A 116 -0.50 -3.66 0.91
N ALA A 117 0.05 -3.54 -0.30
CA ALA A 117 -0.41 -4.26 -1.48
C ALA A 117 -0.36 -5.79 -1.27
N VAL A 118 0.74 -6.30 -0.73
CA VAL A 118 0.90 -7.72 -0.37
C VAL A 118 -0.12 -8.16 0.69
N ALA A 119 -0.34 -7.35 1.74
CA ALA A 119 -1.30 -7.66 2.79
C ALA A 119 -2.75 -7.70 2.26
N MET A 120 -3.12 -6.75 1.40
CA MET A 120 -4.45 -6.68 0.78
C MET A 120 -4.71 -7.86 -0.18
N ASP A 121 -3.71 -8.29 -0.96
CA ASP A 121 -3.82 -9.49 -1.80
C ASP A 121 -4.08 -10.72 -0.91
N ALA A 122 -3.34 -10.88 0.19
CA ALA A 122 -3.55 -11.99 1.12
C ALA A 122 -4.95 -12.02 1.77
N GLU A 123 -5.52 -10.86 2.12
CA GLU A 123 -6.87 -10.76 2.67
C GLU A 123 -7.97 -11.05 1.63
N SER A 124 -7.79 -10.58 0.39
CA SER A 124 -8.74 -10.83 -0.70
C SER A 124 -8.85 -12.31 -1.10
N HIS A 125 -7.83 -13.12 -0.81
CA HIS A 125 -7.80 -14.55 -1.04
C HIS A 125 -8.23 -15.37 0.18
N ARG A 126 -8.65 -14.73 1.28
CA ARG A 126 -9.18 -15.45 2.44
C ARG A 126 -10.57 -16.00 2.10
N PRO A 127 -10.81 -17.32 2.27
CA PRO A 127 -12.12 -17.89 1.97
C PRO A 127 -13.19 -17.23 2.86
N VAL A 128 -14.26 -16.74 2.22
CA VAL A 128 -15.49 -16.25 2.86
C VAL A 128 -16.18 -17.43 3.53
N GLY A 129 -15.69 -17.81 4.71
CA GLY A 129 -16.12 -19.04 5.38
C GLY A 129 -15.29 -19.46 6.59
N ALA A 130 -14.13 -18.86 6.84
CA ALA A 130 -13.46 -18.98 8.15
C ALA A 130 -14.14 -18.07 9.19
N ALA A 131 -15.46 -18.20 9.34
CA ALA A 131 -16.18 -17.69 10.49
C ALA A 131 -15.87 -18.59 11.68
N ALA A 132 -15.66 -17.95 12.82
CA ALA A 132 -15.32 -18.55 14.10
C ALA A 132 -16.30 -19.66 14.53
N ASP A 133 -15.81 -20.91 14.57
CA ASP A 133 -16.28 -21.93 15.50
C ASP A 133 -15.45 -21.81 16.80
N ASP A 134 -15.63 -20.72 17.56
CA ASP A 134 -15.25 -20.69 18.98
C ASP A 134 -16.17 -19.75 19.78
N LEU A 135 -17.48 -19.90 19.54
CA LEU A 135 -18.53 -19.36 20.41
C LEU A 135 -19.37 -20.53 20.94
N GLY A 136 -18.78 -21.25 21.90
CA GLY A 136 -19.55 -21.99 22.90
C GLY A 136 -20.00 -21.03 24.00
N ASP A 137 -21.23 -20.51 23.86
CA ASP A 137 -22.04 -19.85 24.89
C ASP A 137 -21.90 -20.55 26.27
N SER A 138 -21.51 -19.87 27.35
CA SER A 138 -22.24 -18.86 28.12
C SER A 138 -22.97 -19.42 29.35
N CYS A 139 -22.55 -18.92 30.52
CA CYS A 139 -23.33 -18.60 31.72
C CYS A 139 -23.94 -19.69 32.65
N ASN A 140 -23.27 -19.83 33.80
CA ASN A 140 -23.72 -19.44 35.16
C ASN A 140 -24.72 -20.32 35.98
N ALA A 141 -24.25 -20.62 37.20
CA ALA A 141 -24.94 -20.78 38.49
C ALA A 141 -25.84 -22.01 38.78
N SER A 142 -25.37 -22.89 39.67
CA SER A 142 -26.00 -23.03 40.99
C SER A 142 -25.17 -23.84 42.00
N ALA A 143 -25.37 -23.46 43.26
CA ALA A 143 -24.60 -23.80 44.43
C ALA A 143 -25.02 -25.12 45.12
N VAL A 144 -24.36 -25.37 46.27
CA VAL A 144 -24.82 -26.11 47.47
C VAL A 144 -24.11 -27.46 47.72
N GLU A 145 -23.04 -27.36 48.53
CA GLU A 145 -22.92 -27.95 49.87
C GLU A 145 -22.88 -29.49 50.04
N SER A 146 -21.71 -30.04 50.43
CA SER A 146 -21.55 -30.76 51.72
C SER A 146 -20.17 -31.44 51.90
N ALA A 147 -19.61 -31.19 53.09
CA ALA A 147 -18.61 -31.89 53.92
C ALA A 147 -18.20 -33.35 53.53
N LYS A 148 -17.02 -33.91 53.86
CA LYS A 148 -16.32 -33.90 55.17
C LYS A 148 -14.98 -34.67 55.07
N ALA A 149 -14.03 -34.28 55.94
CA ALA A 149 -13.01 -35.10 56.65
C ALA A 149 -11.60 -35.38 56.05
N GLY A 150 -10.57 -35.03 56.85
CA GLY A 150 -9.26 -35.73 56.94
C GLY A 150 -8.01 -34.84 56.73
N SER A 151 -7.55 -34.03 57.69
CA SER A 151 -6.61 -34.38 58.78
C SER A 151 -5.13 -34.61 58.39
N ALA A 152 -4.25 -33.63 58.67
CA ALA A 152 -2.90 -33.71 59.31
C ALA A 152 -2.08 -32.44 58.96
N ARG A 153 -1.78 -31.49 59.87
CA ARG A 153 -0.58 -31.39 60.77
C ARG A 153 0.75 -31.65 60.01
N SER A 154 1.82 -30.83 60.06
CA SER A 154 2.35 -30.00 61.16
C SER A 154 3.47 -29.04 60.71
N ASN A 155 3.62 -27.93 61.45
CA ASN A 155 4.83 -27.23 61.93
C ASN A 155 6.07 -27.02 61.03
N GLY A 156 6.61 -25.79 61.10
CA GLY A 156 7.99 -25.64 61.57
C GLY A 156 8.85 -24.51 60.99
N TYR A 157 8.95 -23.43 61.77
CA TYR A 157 10.14 -22.62 62.06
C TYR A 157 10.78 -21.67 61.03
N LEU A 158 10.67 -20.39 61.42
CA LEU A 158 11.62 -19.30 61.25
C LEU A 158 13.09 -19.70 61.53
N SER A 159 14.01 -19.19 60.72
CA SER A 159 15.10 -18.31 61.15
C SER A 159 15.59 -17.51 59.95
#